data_AF-A0A522KW13-F1
#
_entry.id   AF-A0A522KW13-F1
#
_cell.length_a   1.000
_cell.length_b   1.000
_cell.length_c   1.000
_cell.angle_alpha   90.00
_cell.angle_beta   90.00
_cell.angle_gamma   90.00
#
_symmetry.space_group_name_H-M   'P 1'
#
loop_
_entity.id
_entity.type
_entity.pdbx_description
1 polymer ?
#
loop_
_entity_poly.entity_id
_entity_poly.type
_entity_poly.pdbx_seq_one_letter_code
_entity_poly.pdbx_strand_id
1 'polypeptide(L)'
;MSFVPERHSERAPSFESLRVPPHSIDAEQAVLGGLMLAPDALDKVADRLGEGDFYRKDHRLIWRAITELANKGMPCDAVTLGDWFDANGLAEMVGGASYLVELANATPSAANIAAYAEIVREKSVLRQLIDAGTSITEDGYRPEGKSVQEVMESAEQRVFHIAESGA
;
A
#
# COMPACT_ATOMS: atom_id res chain seq x y z
N MET A 1 13.68 55.72 -14.00
CA MET A 1 12.72 55.13 -13.07
C MET A 1 12.08 53.94 -13.73
N SER A 2 12.16 52.82 -13.02
CA SER A 2 11.87 51.45 -13.38
C SER A 2 10.37 51.18 -13.48
N PHE A 3 9.94 50.32 -14.41
CA PHE A 3 8.88 49.37 -14.14
C PHE A 3 8.96 48.21 -15.15
N VAL A 4 9.56 47.10 -14.73
CA VAL A 4 9.41 45.81 -15.42
C VAL A 4 8.38 45.03 -14.60
N PRO A 5 7.23 44.65 -15.16
CA PRO A 5 6.26 43.88 -14.41
C PRO A 5 6.79 42.46 -14.22
N GLU A 6 6.88 42.02 -12.97
CA GLU A 6 7.15 40.63 -12.61
C GLU A 6 6.00 39.76 -13.15
N ARG A 7 6.31 38.91 -14.11
CA ARG A 7 5.40 37.85 -14.54
C ARG A 7 5.42 36.76 -13.47
N HIS A 8 4.40 36.74 -12.62
CA HIS A 8 4.04 35.55 -11.87
C HIS A 8 3.85 34.40 -12.86
N SER A 9 4.83 33.49 -12.91
CA SER A 9 4.67 32.21 -13.58
C SER A 9 3.70 31.38 -12.74
N GLU A 10 2.41 31.48 -13.03
CA GLU A 10 1.44 30.45 -12.65
C GLU A 10 1.91 29.15 -13.31
N ARG A 11 2.55 28.29 -12.52
CA ARG A 11 2.96 26.96 -12.94
C ARG A 11 1.68 26.17 -13.21
N ALA A 12 1.32 25.99 -14.48
CA ALA A 12 0.31 25.02 -14.88
C ALA A 12 0.63 23.67 -14.22
N PRO A 13 -0.37 22.89 -13.75
CA PRO A 13 -0.10 21.62 -13.10
C PRO A 13 0.74 20.76 -14.05
N SER A 14 1.92 20.34 -13.59
CA SER A 14 2.80 19.48 -14.38
C SER A 14 2.10 18.14 -14.60
N PHE A 15 2.26 17.54 -15.78
CA PHE A 15 1.72 16.21 -16.11
C PHE A 15 2.11 15.10 -15.11
N GLU A 16 3.06 15.36 -14.20
CA GLU A 16 3.44 14.49 -13.09
C GLU A 16 2.31 14.27 -12.08
N SER A 17 1.42 15.26 -11.86
CA SER A 17 0.30 15.14 -10.90
C SER A 17 -0.84 14.23 -11.39
N LEU A 18 -0.73 13.66 -12.60
CA LEU A 18 -1.71 12.79 -13.24
C LEU A 18 -1.26 11.32 -13.31
N ARG A 19 -0.07 10.98 -12.80
CA ARG A 19 0.42 9.60 -12.83
C ARG A 19 -0.17 8.82 -11.66
N VAL A 20 -0.94 7.78 -11.99
CA VAL A 20 -1.46 6.85 -10.99
C VAL A 20 -0.29 5.97 -10.50
N PRO A 21 -0.05 5.87 -9.18
CA PRO A 21 1.00 5.01 -8.64
C PRO A 21 0.82 3.55 -9.07
N PRO A 22 1.91 2.77 -9.25
CA PRO A 22 1.83 1.36 -9.61
C PRO A 22 0.99 0.54 -8.62
N HIS A 23 0.04 -0.24 -9.12
CA HIS A 23 -0.85 -1.08 -8.33
C HIS A 23 -1.42 -2.24 -9.16
N SER A 24 -2.00 -3.23 -8.49
CA SER A 24 -2.78 -4.29 -9.12
C SER A 24 -3.93 -4.66 -8.19
N ILE A 25 -5.12 -4.13 -8.47
CA ILE A 25 -6.30 -4.39 -7.63
C ILE A 25 -6.65 -5.88 -7.70
N ASP A 26 -6.62 -6.47 -8.88
CA ASP A 26 -6.94 -7.89 -9.07
C ASP A 26 -6.04 -8.81 -8.23
N ALA A 27 -4.73 -8.52 -8.14
CA ALA A 27 -3.81 -9.27 -7.31
C ALA A 27 -4.10 -9.08 -5.82
N GLU A 28 -4.38 -7.84 -5.38
CA GLU A 28 -4.77 -7.56 -4.00
C GLU A 28 -6.05 -8.31 -3.60
N GLN A 29 -7.07 -8.27 -4.47
CA GLN A 29 -8.32 -8.99 -4.24
C GLN A 29 -8.12 -10.50 -4.18
N ALA A 30 -7.30 -11.06 -5.07
CA ALA A 30 -6.98 -12.48 -5.08
C ALA A 30 -6.22 -12.93 -3.82
N VAL A 31 -5.34 -12.08 -3.27
CA VAL A 31 -4.67 -12.36 -1.98
C VAL A 31 -5.69 -12.37 -0.85
N LEU A 32 -6.47 -11.29 -0.69
CA LEU A 32 -7.41 -11.16 0.42
C LEU A 32 -8.51 -12.22 0.37
N GLY A 33 -9.13 -12.43 -0.80
CA GLY A 33 -10.13 -13.48 -0.97
C GLY A 33 -9.54 -14.89 -0.79
N GLY A 34 -8.30 -15.11 -1.22
CA GLY A 34 -7.58 -16.37 -1.00
C GLY A 34 -7.40 -16.68 0.49
N LEU A 35 -7.05 -15.66 1.30
CA LEU A 35 -6.93 -15.79 2.75
C LEU A 35 -8.28 -16.03 3.44
N MET A 36 -9.38 -15.47 2.90
CA MET A 36 -10.73 -15.75 3.40
C MET A 36 -11.18 -17.19 3.15
N LEU A 37 -10.71 -17.80 2.06
CA LEU A 37 -11.03 -19.20 1.71
C LEU A 37 -10.13 -20.22 2.39
N ALA A 38 -8.84 -19.89 2.54
CA ALA A 38 -7.85 -20.75 3.16
C ALA A 38 -6.96 -19.90 4.10
N PRO A 39 -7.40 -19.68 5.35
CA PRO A 39 -6.66 -18.87 6.32
C PRO A 39 -5.22 -19.36 6.57
N ASP A 40 -4.99 -20.68 6.53
CA ASP A 40 -3.65 -21.30 6.65
C ASP A 40 -2.68 -20.87 5.54
N ALA A 41 -3.17 -20.28 4.45
CA ALA A 41 -2.32 -19.74 3.39
C ALA A 41 -1.62 -18.44 3.79
N LEU A 42 -1.99 -17.83 4.93
CA LEU A 42 -1.34 -16.63 5.46
C LEU A 42 0.15 -16.84 5.68
N ASP A 43 0.56 -18.01 6.19
CA ASP A 43 1.97 -18.36 6.42
C ASP A 43 2.82 -18.30 5.14
N LYS A 44 2.21 -18.43 3.95
CA LYS A 44 2.92 -18.37 2.67
C LYS A 44 3.22 -16.95 2.22
N VAL A 45 2.55 -15.95 2.79
CA VAL A 45 2.55 -14.56 2.32
C VAL A 45 2.87 -13.55 3.42
N ALA A 46 2.73 -13.92 4.70
CA ALA A 46 2.93 -13.03 5.85
C ALA A 46 4.37 -12.48 5.94
N ASP A 47 5.37 -13.25 5.52
CA ASP A 47 6.77 -12.80 5.51
C ASP A 47 7.06 -11.78 4.39
N ARG A 48 6.19 -11.69 3.38
CA ARG A 48 6.41 -10.86 2.19
C ARG A 48 5.56 -9.62 2.15
N LEU A 49 4.33 -9.70 2.68
CA LEU A 49 3.36 -8.64 2.63
C LEU A 49 3.09 -8.05 4.01
N GLY A 50 3.07 -6.73 4.06
CA GLY A 50 2.53 -5.95 5.16
C GLY A 50 1.31 -5.13 4.75
N GLU A 51 0.68 -4.50 5.74
CA GLU A 51 -0.46 -3.60 5.52
C GLU A 51 -0.14 -2.52 4.46
N GLY A 52 1.07 -1.93 4.51
CA GLY A 52 1.49 -0.87 3.59
C GLY A 52 1.62 -1.30 2.12
N ASP A 53 1.66 -2.61 1.83
CA ASP A 53 1.84 -3.12 0.48
C ASP A 53 0.58 -3.08 -0.38
N PHE A 54 -0.59 -2.93 0.23
CA PHE A 54 -1.84 -2.77 -0.49
C PHE A 54 -2.01 -1.32 -0.92
N TYR A 55 -2.37 -1.09 -2.18
CA TYR A 55 -2.62 0.25 -2.70
C TYR A 55 -3.92 0.82 -2.12
N ARG A 56 -5.00 0.04 -2.11
CA ARG A 56 -6.29 0.52 -1.63
C ARG A 56 -6.35 0.52 -0.10
N LYS A 57 -6.88 1.59 0.47
CA LYS A 57 -6.97 1.78 1.92
C LYS A 57 -7.87 0.74 2.60
N ASP A 58 -8.97 0.36 1.96
CA ASP A 58 -9.84 -0.71 2.45
C ASP A 58 -9.10 -2.06 2.51
N HIS A 59 -8.33 -2.39 1.48
CA HIS A 59 -7.51 -3.60 1.45
C HIS A 59 -6.46 -3.65 2.58
N ARG A 60 -5.86 -2.51 2.92
CA ARG A 60 -4.98 -2.39 4.10
C ARG A 60 -5.70 -2.79 5.38
N LEU A 61 -6.90 -2.25 5.58
CA LEU A 61 -7.72 -2.55 6.75
C LEU A 61 -8.12 -4.04 6.79
N ILE A 62 -8.48 -4.62 5.66
CA ILE A 62 -8.82 -6.04 5.55
C ILE A 62 -7.61 -6.92 5.89
N TRP A 63 -6.43 -6.62 5.35
CA TRP A 63 -5.19 -7.32 5.71
C TRP A 63 -4.90 -7.26 7.22
N ARG A 64 -5.04 -6.07 7.81
CA ARG A 64 -4.86 -5.88 9.25
C ARG A 64 -5.84 -6.73 10.05
N ALA A 65 -7.13 -6.74 9.69
CA ALA A 65 -8.13 -7.55 10.37
C ALA A 65 -7.82 -9.06 10.25
N ILE A 66 -7.39 -9.51 9.06
CA ILE A 66 -6.97 -10.91 8.83
C ILE A 66 -5.83 -11.29 9.76
N THR A 67 -4.77 -10.49 9.81
CA THR A 67 -3.60 -10.77 10.64
C THR A 67 -3.92 -10.70 12.14
N GLU A 68 -4.77 -9.77 12.58
CA GLU A 68 -5.23 -9.70 13.98
C GLU A 68 -6.06 -10.93 14.40
N LEU A 69 -6.96 -11.41 13.54
CA LEU A 69 -7.76 -12.61 13.81
C LEU A 69 -6.89 -13.87 13.82
N ALA A 70 -5.99 -14.01 12.83
CA ALA A 70 -5.06 -15.13 12.75
C ALA A 70 -4.15 -15.21 13.98
N ASN A 71 -3.60 -14.08 14.45
CA ASN A 71 -2.79 -14.02 15.67
C ASN A 71 -3.55 -14.44 16.93
N LYS A 72 -4.89 -14.36 16.93
CA LYS A 72 -5.75 -14.83 18.02
C LYS A 72 -6.22 -16.29 17.83
N GLY A 73 -5.78 -16.95 16.76
CA GLY A 73 -6.24 -18.30 16.39
C GLY A 73 -7.73 -18.34 16.03
N MET A 74 -8.31 -17.22 15.60
CA MET A 74 -9.70 -17.14 15.21
C MET A 74 -9.86 -17.43 13.70
N PRO A 75 -10.99 -18.03 13.28
CA PRO A 75 -11.34 -18.14 11.88
C PRO A 75 -11.35 -16.77 11.20
N CYS A 76 -11.02 -16.75 9.91
CA CYS A 76 -10.93 -15.51 9.16
C CYS A 76 -11.61 -15.66 7.79
N ASP A 77 -12.90 -15.96 7.79
CA ASP A 77 -13.75 -15.94 6.59
C ASP A 77 -14.47 -14.59 6.44
N ALA A 78 -15.18 -14.40 5.31
CA ALA A 78 -15.88 -13.15 5.01
C ALA A 78 -16.94 -12.76 6.05
N VAL A 79 -17.59 -13.75 6.69
CA VAL A 79 -18.61 -13.51 7.73
C VAL A 79 -17.94 -13.02 9.00
N THR A 80 -16.91 -13.73 9.45
CA THR A 80 -16.16 -13.41 10.67
C THR A 80 -15.46 -12.05 10.56
N LEU A 81 -14.91 -11.72 9.39
CA LEU A 81 -14.38 -10.40 9.12
C LEU A 81 -15.47 -9.32 9.14
N GLY A 82 -16.64 -9.60 8.56
CA GLY A 82 -17.79 -8.69 8.62
C GLY A 82 -18.16 -8.32 10.05
N ASP A 83 -18.35 -9.33 10.90
CA ASP A 83 -18.65 -9.15 12.33
C ASP A 83 -17.55 -8.37 13.05
N TRP A 84 -16.28 -8.64 12.72
CA TRP A 84 -15.14 -7.91 13.28
C TRP A 84 -15.18 -6.43 12.87
N PHE A 85 -15.43 -6.12 11.60
CA PHE A 85 -15.52 -4.74 11.11
C PHE A 85 -16.72 -3.99 11.71
N ASP A 86 -17.87 -4.65 11.86
CA ASP A 86 -19.05 -4.08 12.52
C ASP A 86 -18.77 -3.78 14.00
N ALA A 87 -18.18 -4.73 14.73
CA ALA A 87 -17.83 -4.55 16.14
C ALA A 87 -16.83 -3.41 16.39
N ASN A 88 -15.99 -3.10 15.40
CA ASN A 88 -15.01 -2.01 15.45
C ASN A 88 -15.52 -0.69 14.83
N GLY A 89 -16.76 -0.66 14.29
CA GLY A 89 -17.32 0.54 13.65
C GLY A 89 -16.60 0.94 12.35
N LEU A 90 -16.01 -0.03 11.65
CA LEU A 90 -15.17 0.16 10.47
C LEU A 90 -15.78 -0.41 9.18
N ALA A 91 -16.96 -1.03 9.23
CA ALA A 91 -17.57 -1.71 8.08
C ALA A 91 -17.77 -0.82 6.85
N GLU A 92 -18.20 0.41 7.03
CA GLU A 92 -18.36 1.38 5.93
C GLU A 92 -17.03 1.72 5.25
N MET A 93 -15.90 1.63 5.96
CA MET A 93 -14.58 1.91 5.39
C MET A 93 -14.08 0.81 4.46
N VAL A 94 -14.68 -0.37 4.50
CA VAL A 94 -14.31 -1.53 3.66
C VAL A 94 -15.39 -1.91 2.65
N GLY A 95 -16.40 -1.06 2.44
CA GLY A 95 -17.50 -1.35 1.51
C GLY A 95 -18.55 -2.33 2.06
N GLY A 96 -18.55 -2.55 3.38
CA GLY A 96 -19.48 -3.42 4.08
C GLY A 96 -19.25 -4.92 3.85
N ALA A 97 -20.10 -5.73 4.49
CA ALA A 97 -20.01 -7.19 4.39
C ALA A 97 -20.14 -7.73 2.95
N SER A 98 -20.89 -7.02 2.08
CA SER A 98 -21.04 -7.40 0.68
C SER A 98 -19.69 -7.43 -0.06
N TYR A 99 -18.80 -6.48 0.21
CA TYR A 99 -17.51 -6.44 -0.45
C TYR A 99 -16.62 -7.61 -0.03
N LEU A 100 -16.62 -7.98 1.24
CA LEU A 100 -15.89 -9.15 1.73
C LEU A 100 -16.37 -10.45 1.07
N VAL A 101 -17.69 -10.58 0.90
CA VAL A 101 -18.29 -11.71 0.17
C VAL A 101 -17.89 -11.69 -1.31
N GLU A 102 -17.85 -10.52 -1.94
CA GLU A 102 -17.36 -10.38 -3.32
C GLU A 102 -15.90 -10.81 -3.45
N LEU A 103 -15.01 -10.41 -2.53
CA LEU A 103 -13.60 -10.82 -2.53
C LEU A 103 -13.44 -12.34 -2.43
N ALA A 104 -14.18 -12.96 -1.50
CA ALA A 104 -14.17 -14.41 -1.32
C ALA A 104 -14.67 -15.14 -2.57
N ASN A 105 -15.71 -14.62 -3.24
CA ASN A 105 -16.28 -15.24 -4.44
C ASN A 105 -15.45 -14.99 -5.72
N ALA A 106 -14.75 -13.85 -5.80
CA ALA A 106 -13.91 -13.50 -6.94
C ALA A 106 -12.63 -14.36 -7.01
N THR A 107 -12.26 -15.03 -5.91
CA THR A 107 -11.06 -15.85 -5.82
C THR A 107 -11.43 -17.34 -5.91
N PRO A 108 -11.14 -18.06 -7.01
CA PRO A 108 -11.54 -19.45 -7.14
C PRO A 108 -10.76 -20.41 -6.22
N SER A 109 -9.52 -20.04 -5.85
CA SER A 109 -8.60 -20.88 -5.09
C SER A 109 -7.43 -20.08 -4.53
N ALA A 110 -6.93 -20.48 -3.35
CA ALA A 110 -5.70 -19.96 -2.75
C ALA A 110 -4.41 -20.62 -3.29
N ALA A 111 -4.50 -21.51 -4.29
CA ALA A 111 -3.34 -22.25 -4.80
C ALA A 111 -2.21 -21.34 -5.32
N ASN A 112 -2.57 -20.21 -5.95
CA ASN A 112 -1.62 -19.27 -6.55
C ASN A 112 -1.38 -18.01 -5.69
N ILE A 113 -1.78 -18.02 -4.42
CA ILE A 113 -1.73 -16.83 -3.56
C ILE A 113 -0.33 -16.21 -3.48
N ALA A 114 0.72 -17.04 -3.46
CA ALA A 114 2.11 -16.57 -3.41
C ALA A 114 2.50 -15.77 -4.67
N ALA A 115 1.99 -16.14 -5.85
CA ALA A 115 2.24 -15.42 -7.09
C ALA A 115 1.51 -14.07 -7.11
N TYR A 116 0.27 -14.02 -6.60
CA TYR A 116 -0.44 -12.74 -6.47
C TYR A 116 0.21 -11.84 -5.42
N ALA A 117 0.67 -12.40 -4.31
CA ALA A 117 1.41 -11.66 -3.30
C ALA A 117 2.70 -11.05 -3.87
N GLU A 118 3.42 -11.78 -4.72
CA GLU A 118 4.60 -11.24 -5.41
C GLU A 118 4.25 -10.02 -6.27
N ILE A 119 3.15 -10.09 -7.04
CA ILE A 119 2.68 -8.96 -7.85
C ILE A 119 2.38 -7.75 -6.96
N VAL A 120 1.67 -7.94 -5.84
CA VAL A 120 1.38 -6.85 -4.89
C VAL A 120 2.68 -6.27 -4.33
N ARG A 121 3.64 -7.12 -3.98
CA ARG A 121 4.94 -6.72 -3.44
C ARG A 121 5.73 -5.89 -4.44
N GLU A 122 5.87 -6.35 -5.68
CA GLU A 122 6.55 -5.62 -6.74
C GLU A 122 5.94 -4.21 -6.93
N LYS A 123 4.60 -4.11 -6.95
CA LYS A 123 3.94 -2.80 -7.08
C LYS A 123 4.18 -1.92 -5.87
N SER A 124 4.19 -2.49 -4.66
CA SER A 124 4.53 -1.75 -3.44
C SER A 124 5.93 -1.16 -3.48
N VAL A 125 6.94 -1.97 -3.83
CA VAL A 125 8.34 -1.52 -3.95
C VAL A 125 8.47 -0.37 -4.94
N LEU A 126 7.79 -0.46 -6.10
CA LEU A 126 7.78 0.63 -7.08
C LEU A 126 7.13 1.91 -6.54
N ARG A 127 6.06 1.80 -5.73
CA ARG A 127 5.46 2.97 -5.07
C ARG A 127 6.41 3.60 -4.05
N GLN A 128 7.06 2.79 -3.22
CA GLN A 128 8.03 3.28 -2.25
C GLN A 128 9.21 3.99 -2.92
N LEU A 129 9.69 3.48 -4.06
CA LEU A 129 10.73 4.15 -4.85
C LEU A 129 10.27 5.51 -5.38
N ILE A 130 9.02 5.62 -5.83
CA ILE A 130 8.44 6.90 -6.27
C ILE A 130 8.41 7.88 -5.09
N ASP A 131 7.90 7.45 -3.93
CA ASP A 131 7.80 8.30 -2.74
C ASP A 131 9.18 8.76 -2.24
N ALA A 132 10.18 7.87 -2.27
CA ALA A 132 11.57 8.22 -1.96
C ALA A 132 12.13 9.24 -2.95
N GLY A 133 11.91 9.05 -4.26
CA GLY A 133 12.36 9.99 -5.29
C GLY A 133 11.72 11.38 -5.14
N THR A 134 10.42 11.44 -4.83
CA THR A 134 9.73 12.70 -4.53
C THR A 134 10.33 13.38 -3.30
N SER A 135 10.55 12.64 -2.22
CA SER A 135 11.15 13.19 -0.99
C SER A 135 12.58 13.72 -1.23
N ILE A 136 13.40 12.98 -1.97
CA ILE A 136 14.78 13.39 -2.32
C ILE A 136 14.77 14.67 -3.15
N THR A 137 13.83 14.77 -4.10
CA THR A 137 13.67 15.97 -4.92
C THR A 137 13.27 17.18 -4.06
N GLU A 138 12.35 16.98 -3.12
CA GLU A 138 11.91 18.03 -2.18
C GLU A 138 13.04 18.49 -1.26
N ASP A 139 13.78 17.57 -0.64
CA ASP A 139 14.95 17.87 0.20
C ASP A 139 16.01 18.67 -0.58
N GLY A 140 16.20 18.37 -1.88
CA GLY A 140 17.13 19.10 -2.76
C GLY A 140 16.71 20.54 -3.06
N TYR A 141 15.41 20.81 -3.18
CA TYR A 141 14.89 22.17 -3.36
C TYR A 141 14.82 22.95 -2.04
N ARG A 142 14.55 22.27 -0.94
CA ARG A 142 14.27 22.85 0.39
C ARG A 142 14.95 22.02 1.47
N PRO A 143 16.26 22.23 1.72
CA PRO A 143 16.98 21.43 2.72
C PRO A 143 16.63 21.78 4.17
N GLU A 144 15.78 22.78 4.43
CA GLU A 144 15.29 23.17 5.77
C GLU A 144 16.39 23.35 6.84
N GLY A 145 17.58 23.81 6.43
CA GLY A 145 18.71 24.03 7.33
C GLY A 145 19.64 22.83 7.53
N LYS A 146 19.34 21.69 6.89
CA LYS A 146 20.25 20.54 6.79
C LYS A 146 21.44 20.89 5.90
N SER A 147 22.60 20.36 6.24
CA SER A 147 23.78 20.37 5.37
C SER A 147 23.56 19.47 4.16
N VAL A 148 24.36 19.67 3.11
CA VAL A 148 24.34 18.81 1.91
C VAL A 148 24.63 17.36 2.28
N GLN A 149 25.52 17.12 3.26
CA GLN A 149 25.85 15.78 3.72
C GLN A 149 24.66 15.09 4.39
N GLU A 150 23.93 15.78 5.26
CA GLU A 150 22.72 15.23 5.91
C GLU A 150 21.61 14.92 4.90
N VAL A 151 21.46 15.74 3.85
CA VAL A 151 20.50 15.47 2.76
C VAL A 151 20.90 14.22 1.98
N MET A 152 22.18 14.04 1.67
CA MET A 152 22.70 12.84 1.00
C MET A 152 22.50 11.59 1.84
N GLU A 153 22.83 11.63 3.14
CA GLU A 153 22.65 10.50 4.07
C GLU A 153 21.17 10.11 4.19
N SER A 154 20.25 11.09 4.26
CA SER A 154 18.80 10.86 4.23
C SER A 154 18.34 10.14 2.94
N ALA A 155 18.87 10.57 1.78
CA ALA A 155 18.54 9.96 0.49
C ALA A 155 19.02 8.51 0.41
N GLU A 156 20.27 8.25 0.80
CA GLU A 156 20.85 6.90 0.85
C GLU A 156 20.05 5.98 1.78
N GLN A 157 19.73 6.46 2.98
CA GLN A 157 18.96 5.70 3.96
C GLN A 157 17.58 5.30 3.43
N ARG A 158 16.88 6.21 2.74
CA ARG A 158 15.56 5.93 2.15
C ARG A 158 15.62 4.84 1.08
N VAL A 159 16.59 4.93 0.17
CA VAL A 159 16.76 3.92 -0.89
C VAL A 159 17.18 2.58 -0.29
N PHE A 160 18.05 2.59 0.72
CA PHE A 160 18.49 1.40 1.42
C PHE A 160 17.33 0.67 2.12
N HIS A 161 16.45 1.39 2.82
CA HIS A 161 15.26 0.81 3.48
C HIS A 161 14.35 0.07 2.49
N ILE A 162 14.21 0.58 1.27
CA ILE A 162 13.42 -0.08 0.23
C ILE A 162 14.11 -1.35 -0.25
N ALA A 163 15.43 -1.32 -0.40
CA ALA A 163 16.20 -2.50 -0.80
C ALA A 163 16.19 -3.60 0.27
N GLU A 164 16.27 -3.25 1.56
CA GLU A 164 16.16 -4.20 2.67
C GLU A 164 14.76 -4.78 2.78
N SER A 165 13.73 -3.96 2.56
CA SER A 165 12.36 -4.44 2.57
C SER A 165 12.07 -5.31 1.33
N GLY A 166 12.60 -4.94 0.16
CA GLY A 166 12.31 -5.58 -1.14
C GLY A 166 13.08 -6.87 -1.43
N ALA A 167 14.07 -7.22 -0.61
CA ALA A 167 14.86 -8.45 -0.69
C ALA A 167 14.29 -9.56 0.21
#